data_AF-A0A7L0UBZ8-F1
#
_entry.id   AF-A0A7L0UBZ8-F1
#
_cell.length_a   1.000
_cell.length_b   1.000
_cell.length_c   1.000
_cell.angle_alpha   90.00
_cell.angle_beta   90.00
_cell.angle_gamma   90.00
#
_symmetry.space_group_name_H-M   'P 1'
#
loop_
_entity.id
_entity.type
_entity.pdbx_description
1 polymer ?
#
loop_
_entity_poly.entity_id
_entity_poly.type
_entity_poly.pdbx_seq_one_letter_code
_entity_poly.pdbx_strand_id
1 'polypeptide(L)'
;VDYLAQAFDSLCKDLMTDEGKALFLEYQCVPVVLSHLKVSSRGLLSGALDGLLQMTTESDSLQPFLEACSNECFFRTCSVLLRSSKLDIQILEKLCVILQKLSRIKSNKKMFELFALHQMIQELHRTTNPDQAFLCINLNSILLNLGLSRSNSLASILNT
;
A
#
# COMPACT_ATOMS: atom_id res chain seq x y z
N VAL A 1 4.88 -19.84 -21.70
CA VAL A 1 4.18 -19.74 -20.40
C VAL A 1 4.98 -18.77 -19.55
N ASP A 2 4.34 -17.76 -18.97
CA ASP A 2 5.00 -16.87 -18.02
C ASP A 2 4.93 -17.52 -16.63
N TYR A 3 6.01 -18.22 -16.27
CA TYR A 3 6.09 -18.96 -15.00
C TYR A 3 6.00 -18.04 -13.78
N LEU A 4 6.43 -16.78 -13.88
CA LEU A 4 6.34 -15.84 -12.77
C LEU A 4 4.91 -15.37 -12.54
N ALA A 5 4.17 -15.08 -13.62
CA ALA A 5 2.75 -14.75 -13.52
C ALA A 5 1.96 -15.91 -12.88
N GLN A 6 2.22 -17.14 -13.34
CA GLN A 6 1.59 -18.34 -12.76
C GLN A 6 1.96 -18.54 -11.28
N ALA A 7 3.21 -18.25 -10.89
CA ALA A 7 3.63 -18.34 -9.49
C ALA A 7 2.88 -17.33 -8.61
N PHE A 8 2.69 -16.08 -9.07
CA PHE A 8 1.90 -15.10 -8.34
C PHE A 8 0.42 -15.48 -8.26
N ASP A 9 -0.15 -16.04 -9.33
CA ASP A 9 -1.54 -16.54 -9.32
C ASP A 9 -1.72 -17.70 -8.33
N SER A 10 -0.74 -18.60 -8.23
CA SER A 10 -0.74 -19.67 -7.22
C SER A 10 -0.62 -19.10 -5.81
N LEU A 11 0.36 -18.22 -5.60
CA LEU A 11 0.60 -17.57 -4.32
C LEU A 11 -0.66 -16.85 -3.81
N CYS A 12 -1.36 -16.12 -4.68
CA CYS A 12 -2.59 -15.43 -4.30
C CYS A 12 -3.66 -16.40 -3.77
N LYS A 13 -3.77 -17.61 -4.33
CA LYS A 13 -4.69 -18.65 -3.85
C LYS A 13 -4.24 -19.21 -2.51
N ASP A 14 -2.94 -19.51 -2.36
CA ASP A 14 -2.40 -20.06 -1.12
C ASP A 14 -2.63 -19.09 0.05
N LEU A 15 -2.45 -17.79 -0.20
CA LEU A 15 -2.64 -16.71 0.78
C LEU A 15 -4.11 -16.45 1.16
N MET A 16 -5.09 -17.12 0.55
CA MET A 16 -6.48 -17.07 1.01
C MET A 16 -6.71 -17.89 2.29
N THR A 17 -5.75 -18.73 2.68
CA THR A 17 -5.80 -19.58 3.88
C THR A 17 -4.89 -19.04 4.97
N ASP A 18 -5.27 -19.23 6.24
CA ASP A 18 -4.44 -18.80 7.37
C ASP A 18 -3.11 -19.55 7.43
N GLU A 19 -3.11 -20.84 7.06
CA GLU A 19 -1.89 -21.64 6.92
C GLU A 19 -0.96 -21.05 5.85
N GLY A 20 -1.49 -20.72 4.67
CA GLY A 20 -0.69 -20.10 3.60
C GLY A 20 -0.08 -18.76 4.00
N LYS A 21 -0.84 -17.93 4.75
CA LYS A 21 -0.32 -16.66 5.30
C LYS A 21 0.77 -16.88 6.35
N ALA A 22 0.60 -17.87 7.23
CA ALA A 22 1.61 -18.22 8.22
C ALA A 22 2.91 -18.68 7.54
N LEU A 23 2.82 -19.58 6.55
CA LEU A 23 3.97 -20.05 5.77
C LEU A 23 4.64 -18.90 5.00
N PHE A 24 3.86 -17.98 4.42
CA PHE A 24 4.41 -16.80 3.74
C PHE A 24 5.29 -15.93 4.65
N LEU A 25 4.91 -15.81 5.92
CA LEU A 25 5.69 -15.08 6.93
C LEU A 25 6.88 -15.89 7.41
N GLU A 26 6.69 -17.18 7.70
CA GLU A 26 7.74 -18.11 8.12
C GLU A 26 8.90 -18.15 7.11
N TYR A 27 8.58 -18.21 5.82
CA TYR A 27 9.56 -18.20 4.74
C TYR A 27 10.02 -16.81 4.30
N GLN A 28 9.63 -15.75 5.02
CA GLN A 28 10.04 -14.37 4.76
C GLN A 28 9.81 -13.96 3.29
N CYS A 29 8.61 -14.21 2.76
CA CYS A 29 8.33 -13.99 1.35
C CYS A 29 8.20 -12.51 0.97
N VAL A 30 8.02 -11.57 1.92
CA VAL A 30 7.84 -10.13 1.64
C VAL A 30 8.99 -9.54 0.78
N PRO A 31 10.28 -9.66 1.15
CA PRO A 31 11.39 -9.19 0.31
C PRO A 31 11.41 -9.80 -1.10
N VAL A 32 11.03 -11.08 -1.23
CA VAL A 32 10.99 -11.78 -2.52
C VAL A 32 9.93 -11.13 -3.41
N VAL A 33 8.70 -10.97 -2.91
CA VAL A 33 7.61 -10.30 -3.65
C VAL A 33 7.98 -8.86 -4.01
N LEU A 34 8.59 -8.11 -3.08
CA LEU A 34 9.04 -6.74 -3.32
C LEU A 34 10.02 -6.62 -4.49
N SER A 35 10.92 -7.60 -4.67
CA SER A 35 11.90 -7.61 -5.77
C SER A 35 11.25 -7.65 -7.17
N HIS A 36 9.97 -8.02 -7.23
CA HIS A 36 9.17 -8.09 -8.46
C HIS A 36 8.19 -6.92 -8.62
N LEU A 37 8.08 -6.01 -7.64
CA LEU A 37 7.26 -4.79 -7.76
C LEU A 37 7.94 -3.75 -8.68
N LYS A 38 7.91 -4.00 -9.99
CA LYS A 38 8.50 -3.13 -11.01
C LYS A 38 7.44 -2.67 -12.02
N VAL A 39 7.41 -1.37 -12.30
CA VAL A 39 6.47 -0.74 -13.27
C VAL A 39 6.58 -1.34 -14.68
N SER A 40 7.76 -1.84 -15.05
CA SER A 40 8.03 -2.41 -16.37
C SER A 40 7.21 -3.65 -16.71
N SER A 41 6.65 -4.35 -15.71
CA SER A 41 5.77 -5.50 -15.93
C SER A 41 4.45 -5.35 -15.16
N ARG A 42 3.45 -4.75 -15.82
CA ARG A 42 2.14 -4.45 -15.22
C ARG A 42 1.42 -5.70 -14.71
N GLY A 43 1.45 -6.81 -15.45
CA GLY A 43 0.82 -8.07 -15.05
C GLY A 43 1.45 -8.65 -13.77
N LEU A 44 2.78 -8.73 -13.73
CA LEU A 44 3.51 -9.21 -12.55
C LEU A 44 3.33 -8.27 -11.35
N LEU A 45 3.34 -6.95 -11.58
CA LEU A 45 3.09 -5.96 -10.54
C LEU A 45 1.68 -6.13 -9.93
N SER A 46 0.66 -6.34 -10.76
CA SER A 46 -0.70 -6.60 -10.27
C SER A 46 -0.77 -7.88 -9.43
N GLY A 47 -0.27 -9.01 -9.95
CA GLY A 47 -0.33 -10.29 -9.24
C GLY A 47 0.45 -10.28 -7.92
N ALA A 48 1.60 -9.63 -7.89
CA ALA A 48 2.39 -9.43 -6.67
C ALA A 48 1.62 -8.60 -5.63
N LEU A 49 0.95 -7.52 -6.04
CA LEU A 49 0.12 -6.71 -5.14
C LEU A 49 -1.13 -7.46 -4.67
N ASP A 50 -1.73 -8.31 -5.51
CA ASP A 50 -2.86 -9.15 -5.12
C ASP A 50 -2.48 -10.10 -3.98
N GLY A 51 -1.31 -10.75 -4.07
CA GLY A 51 -0.77 -11.54 -2.96
C GLY A 51 -0.55 -10.72 -1.68
N LEU A 52 0.08 -9.55 -1.79
CA LEU A 52 0.26 -8.66 -0.62
C LEU A 52 -1.07 -8.19 -0.02
N LEU A 53 -2.10 -8.00 -0.85
CA LEU A 53 -3.44 -7.64 -0.36
C LEU A 53 -4.13 -8.78 0.39
N GLN A 54 -3.94 -10.04 -0.02
CA GLN A 54 -4.46 -11.17 0.75
C GLN A 54 -3.88 -11.19 2.17
N MET A 55 -2.62 -10.79 2.34
CA MET A 55 -2.01 -10.64 3.67
C MET A 55 -2.60 -9.49 4.51
N THR A 56 -3.35 -8.56 3.90
CA THR A 56 -4.02 -7.45 4.61
C THR A 56 -5.43 -7.77 5.10
N THR A 57 -5.99 -8.93 4.75
CA THR A 57 -7.29 -9.34 5.29
C THR A 57 -7.16 -9.71 6.76
N GLU A 58 -8.25 -9.58 7.51
CA GLU A 58 -8.24 -9.87 8.94
C GLU A 58 -7.89 -11.34 9.21
N SER A 59 -6.78 -11.57 9.94
CA SER A 59 -6.35 -12.85 10.50
C SER A 59 -5.19 -12.62 11.48
N ASP A 60 -4.75 -13.65 12.20
CA ASP A 60 -3.61 -13.57 13.13
C ASP A 60 -2.28 -13.22 12.44
N SER A 61 -2.21 -13.38 11.11
CA SER A 61 -1.04 -13.04 10.30
C SER A 61 -0.97 -11.56 9.90
N LEU A 62 -2.05 -10.78 10.07
CA LEU A 62 -2.09 -9.39 9.62
C LEU A 62 -1.03 -8.52 10.31
N GLN A 63 -0.95 -8.59 11.64
CA GLN A 63 -0.02 -7.76 12.40
C GLN A 63 1.44 -8.12 12.10
N PRO A 64 1.87 -9.41 12.14
CA PRO A 64 3.20 -9.81 11.70
C PRO A 64 3.53 -9.40 10.26
N PHE A 65 2.56 -9.46 9.35
CA PHE A 65 2.75 -8.99 7.97
C PHE A 65 3.03 -7.49 7.89
N LEU A 66 2.26 -6.68 8.62
CA LEU A 66 2.49 -5.23 8.65
C LEU A 66 3.84 -4.89 9.27
N GLU A 67 4.29 -5.64 10.28
CA GLU A 67 5.63 -5.53 10.86
C GLU A 67 6.72 -5.89 9.83
N ALA A 68 6.54 -6.99 9.10
CA ALA A 68 7.44 -7.38 8.01
C ALA A 68 7.53 -6.32 6.91
N CYS A 69 6.45 -5.58 6.64
CA CYS A 69 6.43 -4.46 5.71
C CYS A 69 6.98 -3.14 6.29
N SER A 70 7.16 -3.03 7.62
CA SER A 70 7.53 -1.78 8.31
C SER A 70 9.04 -1.50 8.28
N ASN A 71 9.62 -1.49 7.07
CA ASN A 71 11.05 -1.32 6.85
C ASN A 71 11.37 -0.41 5.65
N GLU A 72 12.61 0.05 5.53
CA GLU A 72 13.02 0.97 4.47
C GLU A 72 12.83 0.41 3.05
N CYS A 73 13.08 -0.88 2.83
CA CYS A 73 13.00 -1.49 1.50
C CYS A 73 11.57 -1.42 0.94
N PHE A 74 10.58 -1.73 1.78
CA PHE A 74 9.16 -1.66 1.42
C PHE A 74 8.78 -0.22 1.04
N PHE A 75 9.05 0.74 1.94
CA PHE A 75 8.66 2.14 1.75
C PHE A 75 9.37 2.80 0.56
N ARG A 76 10.66 2.48 0.35
CA ARG A 76 11.42 2.89 -0.83
C ARG A 76 10.77 2.38 -2.11
N THR A 77 10.35 1.11 -2.13
CA THR A 77 9.68 0.49 -3.28
C THR A 77 8.35 1.20 -3.58
N CYS A 78 7.51 1.43 -2.57
CA CYS A 78 6.27 2.21 -2.74
C CYS A 78 6.54 3.61 -3.29
N SER A 79 7.57 4.28 -2.78
CA SER A 79 7.98 5.62 -3.21
C SER A 79 8.41 5.64 -4.68
N VAL A 80 9.11 4.60 -5.15
CA VAL A 80 9.46 4.45 -6.57
C VAL A 80 8.22 4.22 -7.42
N LEU A 81 7.29 3.36 -6.98
CA LEU A 81 6.05 3.08 -7.71
C LEU A 81 5.16 4.34 -7.85
N LEU A 82 4.94 5.08 -6.76
CA LEU A 82 4.08 6.27 -6.76
C LEU A 82 4.63 7.43 -7.59
N ARG A 83 5.95 7.51 -7.80
CA ARG A 83 6.54 8.50 -8.72
C ARG A 83 6.30 8.16 -10.19
N SER A 84 5.83 6.96 -10.51
CA SER A 84 5.63 6.56 -11.90
C SER A 84 4.33 7.10 -12.46
N SER A 85 4.42 7.98 -13.46
CA SER A 85 3.26 8.50 -14.20
C SER A 85 2.52 7.45 -15.04
N LYS A 86 3.03 6.21 -15.12
CA LYS A 86 2.44 5.10 -15.89
C LYS A 86 1.69 4.10 -15.02
N LEU A 87 1.55 4.37 -13.72
CA LEU A 87 0.86 3.46 -12.81
C LEU A 87 -0.63 3.47 -13.12
N ASP A 88 -1.18 2.29 -13.39
CA ASP A 88 -2.62 2.13 -13.60
C ASP A 88 -3.38 2.42 -12.31
N ILE A 89 -4.61 2.93 -12.45
CA ILE A 89 -5.45 3.30 -11.31
C ILE A 89 -5.72 2.13 -10.38
N GLN A 90 -5.96 0.92 -10.91
CA GLN A 90 -6.22 -0.26 -10.10
C GLN A 90 -4.98 -0.66 -9.30
N ILE A 91 -3.80 -0.53 -9.90
CA ILE A 91 -2.53 -0.79 -9.21
C ILE A 91 -2.30 0.24 -8.10
N LEU A 92 -2.61 1.51 -8.35
CA LEU A 92 -2.53 2.57 -7.36
C LEU A 92 -3.46 2.31 -6.18
N GLU A 93 -4.71 1.90 -6.43
CA GLU A 93 -5.68 1.53 -5.40
C GLU A 93 -5.15 0.41 -4.50
N LYS A 94 -4.65 -0.69 -5.10
CA LYS A 94 -4.08 -1.82 -4.35
C LYS A 94 -2.92 -1.37 -3.45
N LEU A 95 -2.02 -0.53 -3.97
CA LEU A 95 -0.91 0.02 -3.21
C LEU A 95 -1.39 0.92 -2.05
N CYS A 96 -2.40 1.76 -2.30
CA CYS A 96 -2.96 2.66 -1.30
C CYS A 96 -3.66 1.92 -0.16
N VAL A 97 -4.28 0.76 -0.39
CA VAL A 97 -4.85 -0.07 0.69
C VAL A 97 -3.76 -0.53 1.67
N ILE A 98 -2.61 -1.00 1.15
CA ILE A 98 -1.51 -1.46 2.00
C ILE A 98 -0.90 -0.26 2.75
N LEU A 99 -0.66 0.86 2.07
CA LEU A 99 -0.17 2.09 2.70
C LEU A 99 -1.14 2.64 3.74
N GLN A 100 -2.46 2.51 3.54
CA GLN A 100 -3.48 2.88 4.52
C GLN A 100 -3.31 2.08 5.81
N LYS A 101 -3.15 0.76 5.74
CA LYS A 101 -2.90 -0.07 6.94
C LYS A 101 -1.59 0.35 7.62
N LEU A 102 -0.51 0.52 6.86
CA LEU A 102 0.80 0.92 7.40
C LEU A 102 0.79 2.32 8.04
N SER A 103 -0.01 3.26 7.53
CA SER A 103 -0.12 4.62 8.07
C SER A 103 -0.70 4.67 9.48
N ARG A 104 -1.46 3.65 9.90
CA ARG A 104 -2.01 3.54 11.26
C ARG A 104 -0.94 3.26 12.31
N ILE A 105 0.20 2.71 11.89
CA ILE A 105 1.30 2.32 12.77
C ILE A 105 2.14 3.56 13.09
N LYS A 106 2.12 4.01 14.35
CA LYS A 106 2.79 5.24 14.79
C LYS A 106 4.29 5.27 14.47
N SER A 107 4.99 4.14 14.61
CA SER A 107 6.43 4.03 14.31
C SER A 107 6.76 4.18 12.82
N ASN A 108 5.78 3.99 11.93
CA ASN A 108 5.99 4.11 10.48
C ASN A 108 5.90 5.55 9.97
N LYS A 109 5.42 6.51 10.76
CA LYS A 109 5.32 7.92 10.34
C LYS A 109 6.65 8.47 9.81
N LYS A 110 7.76 8.15 10.50
CA LYS A 110 9.12 8.50 10.07
C LYS A 110 9.48 7.95 8.69
N MET A 111 8.98 6.77 8.30
CA MET A 111 9.23 6.18 6.99
C MET A 111 8.39 6.87 5.91
N PHE A 112 7.14 7.24 6.20
CA PHE A 112 6.34 8.09 5.29
C PHE A 112 7.03 9.44 5.03
N GLU A 113 7.68 10.01 6.04
CA GLU A 113 8.48 11.22 5.93
C GLU A 113 9.76 11.01 5.13
N LEU A 114 10.59 10.05 5.55
CA LEU A 114 11.89 9.73 4.94
C LEU A 114 11.79 9.48 3.43
N PHE A 115 10.72 8.82 2.97
CA PHE A 115 10.51 8.49 1.57
C PHE A 115 9.55 9.44 0.84
N ALA A 116 9.20 10.58 1.46
CA ALA A 116 8.31 11.61 0.93
C ALA A 116 6.94 11.09 0.47
N LEU A 117 6.49 9.95 0.98
CA LEU A 117 5.21 9.33 0.62
C LEU A 117 4.04 10.23 1.01
N HIS A 118 4.14 10.92 2.15
CA HIS A 118 3.11 11.85 2.61
C HIS A 118 2.84 12.97 1.59
N GLN A 119 3.89 13.56 0.99
CA GLN A 119 3.76 14.58 -0.06
C GLN A 119 3.15 14.00 -1.35
N MET A 120 3.60 12.83 -1.78
CA MET A 120 3.06 12.16 -2.96
C MET A 120 1.58 11.85 -2.80
N ILE A 121 1.17 11.38 -1.62
CA ILE A 121 -0.23 11.06 -1.30
C ILE A 121 -1.08 12.33 -1.23
N GLN A 122 -0.56 13.43 -0.69
CA GLN A 122 -1.24 14.73 -0.73
C GLN A 122 -1.45 15.20 -2.17
N GLU A 123 -0.45 15.05 -3.03
CA GLU A 123 -0.55 15.45 -4.43
C GLU A 123 -1.56 14.58 -5.18
N LEU A 124 -1.45 13.25 -5.03
CA LEU A 124 -2.42 12.30 -5.58
C LEU A 124 -3.84 12.64 -5.14
N HIS A 125 -4.05 12.97 -3.86
CA HIS A 125 -5.37 13.36 -3.36
C HIS A 125 -5.92 14.63 -4.01
N ARG A 126 -5.06 15.58 -4.39
CA ARG A 126 -5.49 16.80 -5.10
C ARG A 126 -5.87 16.55 -6.55
N THR A 127 -5.20 15.60 -7.21
CA THR A 127 -5.35 15.35 -8.65
C THR A 127 -6.27 14.17 -8.99
N THR A 128 -6.63 13.34 -8.02
CA THR A 128 -7.52 12.18 -8.21
C THR A 128 -8.93 12.64 -8.58
N ASN A 129 -9.54 11.97 -9.57
CA ASN A 129 -10.93 12.25 -9.94
C ASN A 129 -11.86 11.87 -8.77
N PRO A 130 -12.76 12.75 -8.29
CA PRO A 130 -13.74 12.43 -7.24
C PRO A 130 -14.57 11.16 -7.49
N ASP A 131 -14.81 10.78 -8.75
CA ASP A 131 -15.53 9.54 -9.11
C ASP A 131 -14.77 8.27 -8.72
N GLN A 132 -13.45 8.37 -8.48
CA GLN A 132 -12.60 7.29 -7.95
C GLN A 132 -12.76 7.19 -6.43
N ALA A 133 -13.99 6.95 -5.98
CA ALA A 133 -14.37 6.99 -4.57
C ALA A 133 -13.50 6.08 -3.68
N PHE A 134 -13.17 4.88 -4.16
CA PHE A 134 -12.34 3.93 -3.41
C PHE A 134 -10.92 4.47 -3.17
N LEU A 135 -10.25 4.97 -4.21
CA LEU A 135 -8.95 5.62 -4.06
C LEU A 135 -9.03 6.84 -3.13
N CYS A 136 -10.01 7.71 -3.31
CA CYS A 136 -10.23 8.90 -2.48
C CYS A 136 -10.37 8.55 -0.99
N ILE A 137 -11.13 7.49 -0.65
CA ILE A 137 -11.31 7.02 0.73
C ILE A 137 -9.98 6.57 1.34
N ASN A 138 -9.18 5.80 0.59
CA ASN A 138 -7.88 5.33 1.05
C ASN A 138 -6.90 6.49 1.27
N LEU A 139 -6.81 7.42 0.31
CA LEU A 139 -5.95 8.61 0.41
C LEU A 139 -6.32 9.46 1.62
N ASN A 140 -7.62 9.75 1.82
CA ASN A 140 -8.11 10.49 2.98
C ASN A 140 -7.75 9.81 4.30
N SER A 141 -7.92 8.49 4.37
CA SER A 141 -7.57 7.71 5.56
C SER A 141 -6.08 7.78 5.87
N ILE A 142 -5.22 7.69 4.86
CA ILE A 142 -3.76 7.83 5.05
C ILE A 142 -3.44 9.23 5.59
N LEU A 143 -3.96 10.28 4.95
CA LEU A 143 -3.72 11.66 5.38
C LEU A 143 -4.21 11.91 6.82
N LEU A 144 -5.36 11.36 7.19
CA LEU A 144 -5.88 11.42 8.56
C LEU A 144 -4.94 10.73 9.56
N ASN A 145 -4.52 9.49 9.28
CA ASN A 145 -3.62 8.73 10.17
C ASN A 145 -2.26 9.42 10.35
N LEU A 146 -1.77 10.08 9.29
CA LEU A 146 -0.55 10.87 9.34
C LEU A 146 -0.72 12.22 10.05
N GLY A 147 -1.95 12.67 10.34
CA GLY A 147 -2.22 13.99 10.93
C GLY A 147 -2.10 15.14 9.92
N LEU A 148 -2.26 14.83 8.64
CA LEU A 148 -2.11 15.75 7.51
C LEU A 148 -3.45 16.09 6.83
N SER A 149 -4.54 15.49 7.28
CA SER A 149 -5.88 15.91 6.87
C SER A 149 -6.06 17.36 7.30
N ARG A 150 -6.46 18.22 6.36
CA ARG A 150 -6.90 19.56 6.72
C ARG A 150 -8.16 19.37 7.56
N SER A 151 -8.08 19.58 8.86
CA SER A 151 -9.25 20.05 9.61
C SER A 151 -9.80 21.20 8.77
N ASN A 152 -11.02 21.07 8.26
CA ASN A 152 -11.70 22.22 7.66
C ASN A 152 -11.49 23.37 8.63
N SER A 153 -10.86 24.43 8.15
CA SER A 153 -10.57 25.66 8.87
C SER A 153 -11.87 26.43 9.12
N LEU A 154 -12.82 25.79 9.81
CA LEU A 154 -14.06 26.36 10.32
C LEU A 154 -13.82 27.10 11.66
N ALA A 155 -12.60 27.04 12.21
CA ALA A 155 -12.21 27.81 13.38
C ALA A 155 -11.94 29.31 13.10
N SER A 156 -12.00 29.77 11.84
CA SER A 156 -11.80 31.20 11.50
C SER A 156 -13.05 31.95 11.04
N ILE A 157 -14.24 31.33 11.04
CA ILE A 157 -15.50 31.98 10.61
C ILE A 157 -16.40 32.35 11.81
N LEU A 158 -16.05 31.97 13.04
CA LEU A 158 -16.82 32.33 14.25
C LEU A 158 -16.27 33.55 15.02
N ASN A 159 -15.35 34.32 14.43
CA ASN A 159 -14.84 35.58 15.01
C ASN A 159 -15.09 36.78 14.07
N THR A 160 -16.35 37.06 13.79
CA THR A 160 -16.86 38.37 13.34
C THR A 160 -18.28 38.51 13.83
#